data_AF-A0A2N3ASY3-F1
#
_entry.id   AF-A0A2N3ASY3-F1
#
_cell.length_a   1.000
_cell.length_b   1.000
_cell.length_c   1.000
_cell.angle_alpha   90.00
_cell.angle_beta   90.00
_cell.angle_gamma   90.00
#
_symmetry.space_group_name_H-M   'P 1'
#
loop_
_entity.id
_entity.type
_entity.pdbx_description
1 polymer ?
#
loop_
_entity_poly.entity_id
_entity_poly.type
_entity_poly.pdbx_seq_one_letter_code
_entity_poly.pdbx_strand_id
1 'polypeptide(L)'
;MTDLVRQPVHRTLTRPQMFAGVTMNFFVINLMVTTIAFLILDSFWVIPVPIVMHVIGYFASLREPRVFDLWITKVSKCPRVPNFKRWGCNSYAP
;
A
#
# COMPACT_ATOMS: atom_id res chain seq x y z
N MET A 1 11.58 32.44 -30.01
CA MET A 1 10.91 31.54 -29.06
C MET A 1 11.97 31.08 -28.07
N THR A 2 11.86 31.50 -26.81
CA THR A 2 12.79 31.10 -25.75
C THR A 2 12.58 29.63 -25.44
N ASP A 3 13.65 28.83 -25.55
CA ASP A 3 13.57 27.40 -25.35
C ASP A 3 13.35 27.09 -23.85
N LEU A 4 12.47 26.14 -23.55
CA LEU A 4 12.12 25.80 -22.16
C LEU A 4 13.20 24.89 -21.57
N VAL A 5 13.87 25.36 -20.52
CA VAL A 5 14.83 24.54 -19.76
C VAL A 5 14.10 23.36 -19.11
N ARG A 6 14.39 22.13 -19.54
CA ARG A 6 13.89 20.90 -18.92
C ARG A 6 14.94 20.24 -18.04
N GLN A 7 14.57 19.91 -16.81
CA GLN A 7 15.37 19.10 -15.91
C GLN A 7 14.81 17.68 -15.81
N PRO A 8 15.65 16.63 -15.87
CA PRO A 8 15.18 15.25 -15.76
C PRO A 8 14.72 14.92 -14.34
N VAL A 9 13.46 14.48 -14.21
CA VAL A 9 12.92 14.00 -12.93
C VAL A 9 13.43 12.59 -12.67
N HIS A 10 14.15 12.42 -11.56
CA HIS A 10 14.67 11.13 -11.15
C HIS A 10 13.56 10.36 -10.43
N ARG A 11 13.11 9.24 -11.00
CA ARG A 11 11.98 8.45 -10.47
C ARG A 11 12.18 8.05 -9.01
N THR A 12 13.40 7.78 -8.59
CA THR A 12 13.77 7.43 -7.21
C THR A 12 13.38 8.51 -6.20
N LEU A 13 13.42 9.79 -6.58
CA LEU A 13 13.04 10.92 -5.72
C LEU A 13 11.51 11.09 -5.61
N THR A 14 10.76 10.53 -6.55
CA THR A 14 9.29 10.67 -6.63
C THR A 14 8.52 9.40 -6.24
N ARG A 15 9.20 8.25 -6.24
CA ARG A 15 8.60 6.98 -5.86
C ARG A 15 8.61 6.81 -4.34
N PRO A 16 7.59 6.15 -3.77
CA PRO A 16 7.59 5.82 -2.36
C PRO A 16 8.78 4.92 -2.04
N GLN A 17 9.27 4.97 -0.81
CA GLN A 17 10.31 4.06 -0.33
C GLN A 17 9.82 2.61 -0.39
N MET A 18 10.61 1.74 -1.04
CA MET A 18 10.30 0.32 -1.20
C MET A 18 11.43 -0.53 -0.62
N PHE A 19 11.08 -1.69 -0.06
CA PHE A 19 12.01 -2.69 0.46
C PHE A 19 11.62 -4.07 -0.07
N ALA A 20 12.57 -4.81 -0.65
CA ALA A 20 12.34 -6.14 -1.24
C ALA A 20 11.11 -6.22 -2.19
N GLY A 21 10.84 -5.15 -2.96
CA GLY A 21 9.75 -5.09 -3.94
C GLY A 21 8.37 -4.70 -3.41
N VAL A 22 8.21 -4.47 -2.10
CA VAL A 22 6.98 -3.94 -1.47
C VAL A 22 7.21 -2.56 -0.88
N THR A 23 6.14 -1.82 -0.54
CA THR A 23 6.28 -0.52 0.13
C THR A 23 6.77 -0.67 1.56
N MET A 24 7.46 0.37 2.06
CA MET A 24 7.90 0.43 3.46
C MET A 24 6.73 0.21 4.43
N ASN A 25 5.57 0.84 4.18
CA ASN A 25 4.39 0.69 5.02
C ASN A 25 3.89 -0.76 5.08
N PHE A 26 3.83 -1.44 3.92
CA PHE A 26 3.41 -2.84 3.88
C PHE A 26 4.41 -3.75 4.59
N PHE A 27 5.71 -3.51 4.41
CA PHE A 27 6.75 -4.28 5.10
C PHE A 27 6.64 -4.17 6.62
N VAL A 28 6.37 -2.97 7.14
CA VAL A 28 6.12 -2.74 8.58
C VAL A 28 4.87 -3.47 9.05
N ILE A 29 3.77 -3.45 8.27
CA ILE A 29 2.54 -4.18 8.60
C ILE A 29 2.80 -5.69 8.63
N ASN A 30 3.56 -6.23 7.66
CA ASN A 30 3.91 -7.64 7.61
C ASN A 30 4.71 -8.07 8.85
N LEU A 31 5.73 -7.29 9.22
CA LEU A 31 6.50 -7.50 10.45
C LEU A 31 5.61 -7.46 11.68
N MET A 32 4.78 -6.43 11.82
CA MET A 32 3.87 -6.26 12.96
C MET A 32 2.91 -7.45 13.10
N VAL A 33 2.24 -7.86 12.01
CA VAL A 33 1.32 -9.01 12.01
C VAL A 33 2.06 -10.29 12.38
N THR A 34 3.27 -10.47 11.88
CA THR A 34 4.10 -11.64 12.20
C THR A 34 4.50 -11.67 13.67
N THR A 35 4.90 -10.53 14.24
CA THR A 35 5.21 -10.42 15.66
C THR A 35 3.98 -10.72 16.52
N ILE A 36 2.82 -10.15 16.17
CA ILE A 36 1.57 -10.42 16.91
C ILE A 36 1.19 -11.91 16.82
N ALA A 37 1.27 -12.52 15.63
CA ALA A 37 0.97 -13.93 15.45
C ALA A 37 1.94 -14.83 16.24
N PHE A 38 3.22 -14.49 16.27
CA PHE A 38 4.23 -15.19 17.07
C PHE A 38 3.92 -15.12 18.57
N LEU A 39 3.55 -13.95 19.08
CA LEU A 39 3.18 -13.78 20.49
C LEU A 39 1.93 -14.57 20.88
N ILE A 40 0.98 -14.75 19.96
CA ILE A 40 -0.25 -15.52 20.22
C ILE A 40 0.01 -17.02 20.21
N LEU A 41 0.80 -17.49 19.25
CA LEU A 41 1.02 -18.92 19.01
C LEU A 41 2.20 -19.50 19.80
N ASP A 42 3.10 -18.63 20.30
CA ASP A 42 4.33 -18.98 21.03
C ASP A 42 5.15 -20.08 20.33
N SER A 43 5.14 -20.07 18.99
CA SER A 43 5.70 -21.14 18.17
C SER A 43 6.35 -20.59 16.91
N PHE A 44 7.52 -21.14 16.58
CA PHE A 44 8.23 -20.84 15.33
C PHE A 44 7.52 -21.32 14.07
N TRP A 45 6.42 -22.08 14.21
CA TRP A 45 5.53 -22.41 13.10
C TRP A 45 4.84 -21.21 12.45
N VAL A 46 5.01 -19.99 12.99
CA VAL A 46 4.52 -18.73 12.40
C VAL A 46 5.36 -18.24 11.22
N ILE A 47 6.58 -18.73 11.03
CA ILE A 47 7.50 -18.27 9.96
C ILE A 47 6.91 -18.30 8.53
N PRO A 48 6.03 -19.25 8.14
CA PRO A 48 5.41 -19.21 6.82
C PRO A 48 4.47 -18.00 6.61
N VAL A 49 3.88 -17.44 7.67
CA VAL A 49 2.93 -16.32 7.61
C VAL A 49 3.53 -15.06 6.94
N PRO A 50 4.68 -14.50 7.38
CA PRO A 50 5.29 -13.35 6.74
C PRO A 50 5.63 -13.61 5.28
N ILE A 51 6.07 -14.82 4.94
CA ILE A 51 6.47 -15.19 3.57
C ILE A 51 5.26 -15.13 2.64
N VAL A 52 4.17 -15.81 3.01
CA VAL A 52 2.93 -15.81 2.21
C VAL A 52 2.39 -14.40 2.07
N MET A 53 2.33 -13.64 3.17
CA MET A 53 1.89 -12.25 3.16
C MET A 53 2.77 -11.39 2.25
N HIS A 54 4.10 -11.55 2.32
CA HIS A 54 5.04 -10.77 1.51
C HIS A 54 4.92 -11.07 0.03
N VAL A 55 4.72 -12.33 -0.35
CA VAL A 55 4.49 -12.74 -1.74
C VAL A 55 3.20 -12.10 -2.28
N ILE A 56 2.11 -12.13 -1.51
CA ILE A 56 0.86 -11.45 -1.89
C ILE A 56 1.10 -9.95 -2.06
N GLY A 57 1.83 -9.34 -1.12
CA GLY A 57 2.16 -7.92 -1.18
C GLY A 57 3.01 -7.54 -2.39
N TYR A 58 3.98 -8.38 -2.72
CA TYR A 58 4.82 -8.22 -3.90
C TYR A 58 4.00 -8.22 -5.18
N PHE A 59 3.10 -9.20 -5.35
CA PHE A 59 2.21 -9.25 -6.51
C PHE A 59 1.27 -8.04 -6.60
N ALA A 60 0.76 -7.55 -5.48
CA ALA A 60 -0.05 -6.33 -5.44
C ALA A 60 0.74 -5.09 -5.90
N SER A 61 2.01 -4.98 -5.50
CA SER A 61 2.90 -3.87 -5.85
C SER A 61 3.43 -3.89 -7.29
N LEU A 62 3.25 -4.98 -8.05
CA LEU A 62 3.68 -5.06 -9.46
C LEU A 62 2.94 -4.09 -10.37
N ARG A 63 1.63 -3.87 -10.14
CA ARG A 63 0.83 -2.94 -10.94
C ARG A 63 1.03 -1.51 -10.49
N GLU A 64 0.89 -1.28 -9.19
CA GLU A 64 0.98 0.05 -8.60
C GLU A 64 1.80 -0.01 -7.31
N PRO A 65 2.94 0.68 -7.21
CA PRO A 65 3.74 0.65 -5.99
C PRO A 65 2.98 1.24 -4.80
N ARG A 66 1.96 2.08 -5.01
CA ARG A 66 1.20 2.73 -3.92
C ARG A 66 -0.12 2.03 -3.56
N VAL A 67 -0.36 0.79 -4.00
CA VAL A 67 -1.65 0.08 -3.75
C VAL A 67 -2.06 0.15 -2.29
N PHE A 68 -1.15 -0.13 -1.35
CA PHE A 68 -1.45 -0.17 0.07
C PHE A 68 -1.81 1.20 0.64
N ASP A 69 -1.05 2.24 0.32
CA ASP A 69 -1.31 3.60 0.79
C ASP A 69 -2.62 4.15 0.23
N LEU A 70 -2.90 3.87 -1.06
CA LEU A 70 -4.16 4.22 -1.70
C LEU A 70 -5.33 3.48 -1.08
N TRP A 71 -5.16 2.20 -0.76
CA TRP A 71 -6.18 1.40 -0.09
C TRP A 71 -6.48 1.92 1.31
N ILE A 72 -5.45 2.20 2.12
CA ILE A 72 -5.59 2.78 3.46
C ILE A 72 -6.30 4.14 3.36
N THR A 73 -5.84 5.02 2.46
CA THR A 73 -6.46 6.35 2.26
C THR A 73 -7.92 6.24 1.85
N LYS A 74 -8.23 5.31 0.93
CA LYS A 74 -9.60 5.06 0.50
C LYS A 74 -10.48 4.63 1.66
N VAL A 75 -10.01 3.72 2.52
CA VAL A 75 -10.77 3.24 3.66
C VAL A 75 -10.92 4.31 4.75
N SER A 76 -9.88 5.11 5.00
CA SER A 76 -9.87 6.10 6.08
C SER A 76 -10.54 7.44 5.73
N LYS A 77 -10.33 7.96 4.51
CA LYS A 77 -10.76 9.31 4.12
C LYS A 77 -11.92 9.31 3.14
N CYS A 78 -12.05 8.26 2.33
CA CYS A 78 -13.07 8.17 1.28
C CYS A 78 -13.92 6.90 1.40
N PRO A 79 -14.50 6.60 2.58
CA PRO A 79 -15.34 5.42 2.73
C PRO A 79 -16.54 5.49 1.79
N ARG A 80 -17.05 4.32 1.39
CA ARG A 80 -18.16 4.22 0.47
C ARG A 80 -19.45 4.71 1.15
N VAL A 81 -20.02 5.80 0.65
CA VAL A 81 -21.25 6.39 1.19
C VAL A 81 -22.50 5.65 0.68
N PRO A 82 -23.65 5.73 1.37
CA PRO A 82 -24.89 5.04 0.95
C PRO A 82 -25.34 5.43 -0.47
N ASN A 83 -25.04 6.65 -0.90
CA ASN A 83 -25.36 7.15 -2.24
C ASN A 83 -24.59 6.44 -3.37
N PHE A 84 -23.51 5.72 -3.06
CA PHE A 84 -22.67 5.07 -4.06
C PHE A 84 -23.45 4.04 -4.88
N LYS A 85 -24.42 3.34 -4.27
CA LYS A 85 -25.24 2.36 -5.00
C LYS A 85 -26.07 2.99 -6.10
N ARG A 86 -26.45 4.27 -5.94
CA ARG A 86 -27.26 5.01 -6.91
C ARG A 86 -26.40 5.64 -8.01
N TRP A 87 -25.24 6.19 -7.66
CA TRP A 87 -24.45 7.01 -8.59
C TRP A 87 -23.17 6.32 -9.10
N GLY A 88 -22.75 5.21 -8.51
CA GLY A 88 -21.48 4.55 -8.81
C GLY A 88 -20.24 5.31 -8.30
N CYS A 89 -20.44 6.44 -7.64
CA CYS A 89 -19.39 7.27 -7.04
C CYS A 89 -19.85 7.83 -5.69
N ASN A 90 -18.90 8.24 -4.85
CA ASN A 90 -19.19 8.96 -3.62
C ASN A 90 -19.49 10.41 -3.97
N SER A 91 -20.72 10.87 -3.74
CA SER A 91 -21.05 12.29 -3.77
C SER A 91 -20.88 12.88 -2.38
N TYR A 92 -20.00 13.88 -2.24
CA TYR A 92 -19.83 14.65 -1.02
C TYR A 92 -20.54 15.99 -1.22
N ALA A 93 -21.58 16.26 -0.43
CA ALA A 93 -22.14 17.61 -0.36
C ALA A 93 -21.26 18.46 0.59
N PRO A 94 -20.96 19.73 0.25
CA PRO A 94 -20.26 20.63 1.16
C PRO A 94 -21.06 20.92 2.43
#